data_AF-A0A9W6LP17-F1
#
_entry.id   AF-A0A9W6LP17-F1
#
_cell.length_a   1.000
_cell.length_b   1.000
_cell.length_c   1.000
_cell.angle_alpha   90.00
_cell.angle_beta   90.00
_cell.angle_gamma   90.00
#
_symmetry.space_group_name_H-M   'P 1'
#
loop_
_entity.id
_entity.type
_entity.pdbx_description
1 polymer ?
#
loop_
_entity_poly.entity_id
_entity_poly.type
_entity_poly.pdbx_seq_one_letter_code
_entity_poly.pdbx_strand_id
1 'polypeptide(L)'
;MKKNYILLGVGMLILSLITYTSLDEKDYRGTYRGVYWKGHSKGISLQEAKQKIETVLTLEKDGAISDAKIEFWVLKNEGWVARNNPEAEVSVDFSVDPVAATPGSNYKKGISMFHIKTIDMMGFYAVAVAEDGTVAFTITDACIRYQMEAKLKPGFNFNSKFGDMTINNGLVPTVRTSKSGLLKPEEWSQLEGKNLYTLHQYNNVIKKRGILKGIDEDSTVLEMLTALGVEFKDGTPEKMDVRYGFHSNGGWKGNYDAIAEYLIGKKATEIKSLIDWSPQKYSRAVNENNYFGIDIPAGATKSVQNSSDGIAGATIRMSRENTSYMYALVEAGILKEEEVIKGRF
;
A
#
# COMPACT_ATOMS: atom_id res chain seq x y z
N MET A 1 3.29 -71.51 -22.88
CA MET A 1 2.84 -70.15 -23.24
C MET A 1 1.85 -69.52 -22.26
N LYS A 2 0.71 -70.14 -21.90
CA LYS A 2 -0.29 -69.53 -20.99
C LYS A 2 0.23 -69.11 -19.60
N LYS A 3 1.18 -69.84 -18.99
CA LYS A 3 1.78 -69.47 -17.68
C LYS A 3 2.60 -68.16 -17.72
N ASN A 4 3.20 -67.82 -18.86
CA ASN A 4 4.04 -66.64 -18.98
C ASN A 4 3.22 -65.34 -19.11
N TYR A 5 2.01 -65.42 -19.66
CA TYR A 5 1.08 -64.27 -19.75
C TYR A 5 0.46 -63.91 -18.40
N ILE A 6 0.23 -64.89 -17.52
CA ILE A 6 -0.29 -64.65 -16.16
C ILE A 6 0.78 -63.97 -15.29
N LEU A 7 2.05 -64.41 -15.39
CA LEU A 7 3.16 -63.75 -14.70
C LEU A 7 3.39 -62.31 -15.19
N LEU A 8 3.26 -62.05 -16.50
CA LEU A 8 3.36 -60.70 -17.05
C LEU A 8 2.22 -59.80 -16.57
N GLY A 9 0.99 -60.33 -16.49
CA GLY A 9 -0.19 -59.60 -16.02
C GLY A 9 -0.10 -59.24 -14.54
N VAL A 10 0.34 -60.18 -13.69
CA VAL A 10 0.56 -59.93 -12.25
C VAL A 10 1.72 -58.96 -12.03
N GLY A 11 2.80 -59.07 -12.82
CA GLY A 11 3.93 -58.13 -12.78
C GLY A 11 3.53 -56.70 -13.14
N MET A 12 2.73 -56.50 -14.19
CA MET A 12 2.19 -55.17 -14.54
C MET A 12 1.22 -54.63 -13.49
N LEU A 13 0.41 -55.48 -12.85
CA LEU A 13 -0.50 -55.05 -11.79
C LEU A 13 0.27 -54.58 -10.55
N ILE A 14 1.31 -55.32 -10.14
CA ILE A 14 2.18 -54.95 -9.02
C ILE A 14 2.98 -53.68 -9.35
N LEU A 15 3.52 -53.53 -10.55
CA LEU A 15 4.17 -52.29 -11.00
C LEU A 15 3.19 -51.11 -11.00
N SER A 16 1.95 -51.30 -11.47
CA SER A 16 0.91 -50.26 -11.43
C SER A 16 0.54 -49.86 -10.00
N LEU A 17 0.45 -50.82 -9.07
CA LEU A 17 0.20 -50.59 -7.65
C LEU A 17 1.37 -49.87 -6.98
N ILE A 18 2.62 -50.22 -7.27
CA ILE A 18 3.82 -49.55 -6.74
C ILE A 18 3.94 -48.11 -7.27
N THR A 19 3.54 -47.85 -8.53
CA THR A 19 3.44 -46.48 -9.06
C THR A 19 2.27 -45.68 -8.47
N TYR A 20 1.20 -46.34 -8.03
CA TYR A 20 0.06 -45.67 -7.39
C TYR A 20 0.34 -45.34 -5.92
N THR A 21 1.16 -46.14 -5.23
CA THR A 21 1.55 -45.92 -3.83
C THR A 21 2.75 -45.00 -3.63
N SER A 22 3.34 -44.45 -4.69
CA SER A 22 4.51 -43.55 -4.62
C SER A 22 4.25 -42.13 -5.11
N LEU A 23 3.00 -41.79 -5.43
CA LEU A 23 2.55 -40.40 -5.51
C LEU A 23 2.11 -39.95 -4.11
N ASP A 24 3.05 -39.90 -3.17
CA ASP A 24 2.85 -39.06 -2.00
C ASP A 24 2.74 -37.63 -2.53
N GLU A 25 1.52 -37.09 -2.57
CA GLU A 25 1.31 -35.67 -2.82
C GLU A 25 2.21 -34.91 -1.85
N LYS A 26 3.10 -34.10 -2.42
CA LYS A 26 4.08 -33.33 -1.65
C LYS A 26 3.36 -32.56 -0.55
N ASP A 27 3.70 -32.84 0.70
CA ASP A 27 3.16 -32.13 1.87
C ASP A 27 3.86 -30.78 1.99
N TYR A 28 3.11 -29.71 1.71
CA TYR A 28 3.59 -28.33 1.82
C TYR A 28 3.31 -27.70 3.18
N ARG A 29 2.81 -28.44 4.17
CA ARG A 29 2.38 -27.86 5.44
C ARG A 29 3.56 -27.22 6.19
N GLY A 30 3.40 -25.96 6.58
CA GLY A 30 4.40 -25.25 7.37
C GLY A 30 4.22 -23.73 7.32
N THR A 31 5.11 -23.03 8.02
CA THR A 31 5.21 -21.57 7.98
C THR A 31 6.55 -21.19 7.35
N TYR A 32 6.51 -20.36 6.31
CA TYR A 32 7.65 -19.99 5.47
C TYR A 32 7.80 -18.48 5.42
N ARG A 33 9.03 -17.98 5.45
CA ARG A 33 9.43 -16.58 5.50
C ARG A 33 10.39 -16.20 4.37
N GLY A 34 9.86 -15.45 3.41
CA GLY A 34 10.70 -14.77 2.42
C GLY A 34 11.11 -13.37 2.86
N VAL A 35 12.39 -13.05 2.70
CA VAL A 35 12.95 -11.72 3.03
C VAL A 35 13.58 -11.10 1.80
N TYR A 36 13.30 -9.83 1.55
CA TYR A 36 13.98 -9.04 0.54
C TYR A 36 14.41 -7.69 1.13
N TRP A 37 15.53 -7.12 0.70
CA TRP A 37 16.06 -5.90 1.31
C TRP A 37 16.63 -4.92 0.30
N LYS A 38 16.70 -3.66 0.74
CA LYS A 38 17.16 -2.55 -0.08
C LYS A 38 18.63 -2.72 -0.44
N GLY A 39 18.93 -2.63 -1.74
CA GLY A 39 20.28 -2.80 -2.26
C GLY A 39 20.75 -4.24 -2.39
N HIS A 40 19.88 -5.24 -2.23
CA HIS A 40 20.21 -6.64 -2.52
C HIS A 40 20.80 -6.83 -3.92
N SER A 41 20.21 -6.17 -4.93
CA SER A 41 20.70 -6.19 -6.30
C SER A 41 22.09 -5.58 -6.50
N LYS A 42 22.58 -4.84 -5.50
CA LYS A 42 23.91 -4.21 -5.48
C LYS A 42 24.89 -4.96 -4.59
N GLY A 43 24.55 -6.17 -4.13
CA GLY A 43 25.39 -6.99 -3.27
C GLY A 43 25.46 -6.51 -1.81
N ILE A 44 24.60 -5.58 -1.39
CA ILE A 44 24.52 -5.17 0.02
C ILE A 44 23.98 -6.35 0.83
N SER A 45 24.61 -6.69 1.96
CA SER A 45 24.13 -7.75 2.84
C SER A 45 22.87 -7.33 3.61
N LEU A 46 22.10 -8.30 4.11
CA LEU A 46 20.93 -8.00 4.95
C LEU A 46 21.34 -7.27 6.25
N GLN A 47 22.52 -7.58 6.79
CA GLN A 47 23.07 -6.93 7.99
C GLN A 47 23.35 -5.44 7.78
N GLU A 48 23.77 -5.05 6.57
CA GLU A 48 24.05 -3.67 6.20
C GLU A 48 22.78 -2.91 5.73
N ALA A 49 21.70 -3.63 5.48
CA ALA A 49 20.47 -3.07 4.96
C ALA A 49 19.75 -2.20 6.00
N LYS A 50 19.26 -1.03 5.57
CA LYS A 50 18.45 -0.14 6.42
C LYS A 50 16.94 -0.34 6.25
N GLN A 51 16.55 -1.16 5.28
CA GLN A 51 15.16 -1.39 4.87
C GLN A 51 15.03 -2.84 4.38
N LYS A 52 14.02 -3.55 4.86
CA LYS A 52 13.68 -4.90 4.40
C LYS A 52 12.17 -5.08 4.34
N ILE A 53 11.73 -6.03 3.53
CA ILE A 53 10.35 -6.47 3.46
C ILE A 53 10.31 -7.98 3.67
N GLU A 54 9.36 -8.42 4.46
CA GLU A 54 9.19 -9.83 4.84
C GLU A 54 7.79 -10.27 4.44
N THR A 55 7.70 -11.48 3.88
CA THR A 55 6.45 -12.18 3.64
C THR A 55 6.47 -13.48 4.44
N VAL A 56 5.47 -13.70 5.27
CA VAL A 56 5.26 -14.96 6.00
C VAL A 56 4.00 -15.63 5.46
N LEU A 57 4.09 -16.90 5.10
CA LEU A 57 2.98 -17.72 4.63
C LEU A 57 2.83 -18.93 5.53
N THR A 58 1.61 -19.27 5.90
CA THR A 58 1.28 -20.59 6.45
C THR A 58 0.53 -21.38 5.38
N LEU A 59 1.05 -22.56 5.07
CA LEU A 59 0.50 -23.45 4.05
C LEU A 59 -0.10 -24.70 4.70
N GLU A 60 -1.17 -25.18 4.09
CA GLU A 60 -1.74 -26.50 4.34
C GLU A 60 -1.03 -27.57 3.51
N LYS A 61 -1.35 -28.84 3.80
CA LYS A 61 -0.71 -30.00 3.15
C LYS A 61 -0.71 -29.91 1.62
N ASP A 62 -1.81 -29.45 1.05
CA ASP A 62 -2.04 -29.36 -0.39
C ASP A 62 -1.59 -28.03 -1.00
N GLY A 63 -0.80 -27.24 -0.26
CA GLY A 63 -0.27 -25.94 -0.68
C GLY A 63 -1.29 -24.79 -0.65
N ALA A 64 -2.48 -24.99 -0.08
CA ALA A 64 -3.40 -23.88 0.18
C ALA A 64 -2.83 -22.92 1.24
N ILE A 65 -2.91 -21.62 1.00
CA ILE A 65 -2.46 -20.59 1.94
C ILE A 65 -3.54 -20.37 2.99
N SER A 66 -3.29 -20.74 4.24
CA SER A 66 -4.21 -20.52 5.36
C SER A 66 -3.95 -19.21 6.11
N ASP A 67 -2.71 -18.70 6.06
CA ASP A 67 -2.35 -17.39 6.60
C ASP A 67 -1.28 -16.71 5.73
N ALA A 68 -1.33 -15.38 5.66
CA ALA A 68 -0.36 -14.58 4.92
C ALA A 68 -0.12 -13.25 5.64
N LYS A 69 1.14 -12.84 5.74
CA LYS A 69 1.53 -11.56 6.36
C LYS A 69 2.64 -10.90 5.55
N ILE A 70 2.55 -9.59 5.34
CA ILE A 70 3.61 -8.80 4.70
C ILE A 70 3.95 -7.60 5.59
N GLU A 71 5.24 -7.43 5.88
CA GLU A 71 5.73 -6.34 6.72
C GLU A 71 6.96 -5.66 6.09
N PHE A 72 6.91 -4.32 6.03
CA PHE A 72 8.05 -3.52 5.62
C PHE A 72 8.70 -2.93 6.86
N TRP A 73 9.92 -3.33 7.12
CA TRP A 73 10.76 -2.83 8.21
C TRP A 73 11.72 -1.72 7.76
N VAL A 74 11.87 -0.72 8.63
CA VAL A 74 12.90 0.33 8.51
C VAL A 74 13.75 0.32 9.78
N LEU A 75 15.06 0.35 9.62
CA LEU A 75 15.99 0.44 10.74
C LEU A 75 16.01 1.88 11.27
N LYS A 76 15.62 2.08 12.53
CA LYS A 76 15.67 3.35 13.26
C LYS A 76 16.29 3.12 14.63
N ASN A 77 17.26 3.96 15.02
CA ASN A 77 17.92 3.89 16.34
C ASN A 77 18.30 2.45 16.74
N GLU A 78 18.96 1.74 15.82
CA GLU A 78 19.43 0.34 15.97
C GLU A 78 18.34 -0.74 16.03
N GLY A 79 17.05 -0.37 16.04
CA GLY A 79 15.91 -1.28 16.02
C GLY A 79 15.15 -1.31 14.68
N TRP A 80 14.62 -2.47 14.32
CA TRP A 80 13.68 -2.58 13.19
C TRP A 80 12.28 -2.14 13.62
N VAL A 81 11.71 -1.20 12.88
CA VAL A 81 10.35 -0.70 13.11
C VAL A 81 9.50 -0.93 11.86
N ALA A 82 8.30 -1.48 12.05
CA ALA A 82 7.36 -1.71 10.96
C ALA A 82 6.85 -0.38 10.40
N ARG A 83 7.07 -0.15 9.11
CA ARG A 83 6.61 1.03 8.37
C ARG A 83 5.09 1.12 8.28
N ASN A 84 4.43 -0.04 8.31
CA ASN A 84 2.99 -0.19 8.32
C ASN A 84 2.36 -0.13 9.73
N ASN A 85 3.11 0.22 10.77
CA ASN A 85 2.51 0.53 12.07
C ASN A 85 1.65 1.82 11.95
N PRO A 86 0.34 1.75 12.21
CA PRO A 86 -0.56 2.90 12.05
C PRO A 86 -0.50 3.91 13.21
N GLU A 87 0.22 3.61 14.29
CA GLU A 87 0.30 4.47 15.47
C GLU A 87 0.85 5.87 15.11
N ALA A 88 0.20 6.89 15.67
CA ALA A 88 0.63 8.27 15.56
C ALA A 88 0.37 9.04 16.85
N GLU A 89 1.28 9.95 17.20
CA GLU A 89 0.98 11.03 18.13
C GLU A 89 0.51 12.22 17.31
N VAL A 90 -0.70 12.70 17.59
CA VAL A 90 -1.29 13.86 16.92
C VAL A 90 -1.75 14.86 17.96
N SER A 91 -1.43 16.13 17.75
CA SER A 91 -2.06 17.24 18.46
C SER A 91 -2.35 18.40 17.50
N VAL A 92 -3.26 19.27 17.89
CA VAL A 92 -3.72 20.42 17.11
C VAL A 92 -3.56 21.70 17.91
N ASP A 93 -2.96 22.71 17.29
CA ASP A 93 -2.92 24.08 17.80
C ASP A 93 -3.90 24.95 17.00
N PHE A 94 -5.09 25.17 17.59
CA PHE A 94 -6.14 25.99 16.97
C PHE A 94 -5.80 27.49 16.93
N SER A 95 -4.74 27.95 17.59
CA SER A 95 -4.28 29.35 17.49
C SER A 95 -3.51 29.62 16.18
N VAL A 96 -3.03 28.56 15.53
CA VAL A 96 -2.27 28.64 14.28
C VAL A 96 -3.23 28.71 13.08
N ASP A 97 -3.00 29.66 12.18
CA ASP A 97 -3.56 29.62 10.83
C ASP A 97 -2.52 28.97 9.89
N PRO A 98 -2.88 27.91 9.15
CA PRO A 98 -1.92 27.18 8.33
C PRO A 98 -1.35 28.06 7.22
N VAL A 99 -0.04 27.95 6.99
CA VAL A 99 0.67 28.66 5.93
C VAL A 99 1.31 27.65 4.99
N ALA A 100 1.10 27.83 3.68
CA ALA A 100 1.64 26.94 2.68
C ALA A 100 3.18 26.90 2.74
N ALA A 101 3.75 25.71 2.55
CA ALA A 101 5.16 25.54 2.27
C ALA A 101 5.55 26.21 0.95
N THR A 102 6.84 26.53 0.76
CA THR A 102 7.37 26.75 -0.59
C THR A 102 7.71 25.38 -1.18
N PRO A 103 7.17 24.97 -2.34
CA PRO A 103 7.46 23.66 -2.93
C PRO A 103 8.76 23.67 -3.74
N GLY A 104 9.01 22.61 -4.51
CA GLY A 104 10.17 22.52 -5.40
C GLY A 104 11.53 22.22 -4.74
N SER A 105 12.55 22.54 -5.52
CA SER A 105 13.97 22.42 -5.18
C SER A 105 14.39 23.30 -3.99
N ASN A 106 13.87 24.52 -3.92
CA ASN A 106 14.09 25.49 -2.84
C ASN A 106 13.09 25.35 -1.70
N TYR A 107 12.70 24.12 -1.38
CA TYR A 107 11.65 23.84 -0.40
C TYR A 107 11.88 24.54 0.94
N LYS A 108 10.82 25.20 1.41
CA LYS A 108 10.72 25.74 2.77
C LYS A 108 9.46 25.19 3.41
N LYS A 109 9.59 24.64 4.61
CA LYS A 109 8.43 24.16 5.38
C LYS A 109 7.51 25.36 5.70
N GLY A 110 6.21 25.17 5.54
CA GLY A 110 5.20 26.13 5.94
C GLY A 110 4.91 26.07 7.44
N ILE A 111 3.79 26.65 7.85
CA ILE A 111 3.29 26.59 9.23
C ILE A 111 2.10 25.65 9.27
N SER A 112 2.17 24.66 10.15
CA SER A 112 1.14 23.63 10.33
C SER A 112 0.46 23.82 11.68
N MET A 113 -0.86 23.68 11.70
CA MET A 113 -1.67 23.61 12.92
C MET A 113 -1.62 22.22 13.56
N PHE A 114 -1.08 21.21 12.87
CA PHE A 114 -0.95 19.84 13.38
C PHE A 114 0.50 19.51 13.76
N HIS A 115 0.69 18.94 14.95
CA HIS A 115 1.90 18.23 15.29
C HIS A 115 1.68 16.73 15.14
N ILE A 116 2.29 16.12 14.13
CA ILE A 116 2.11 14.69 13.82
C ILE A 116 3.46 13.98 13.91
N LYS A 117 3.54 12.97 14.78
CA LYS A 117 4.63 11.99 14.77
C LYS A 117 4.07 10.64 14.39
N THR A 118 4.45 10.16 13.21
CA THR A 118 4.12 8.82 12.74
C THR A 118 5.27 8.28 11.89
N ILE A 119 5.24 6.98 11.60
CA ILE A 119 6.27 6.31 10.81
C ILE A 119 6.08 6.58 9.31
N ASP A 120 4.84 6.77 8.85
CA ASP A 120 4.51 7.09 7.46
C ASP A 120 3.24 7.94 7.36
N MET A 121 3.27 8.98 6.52
CA MET A 121 2.15 9.91 6.33
C MET A 121 1.30 9.59 5.09
N MET A 122 1.62 8.54 4.33
CA MET A 122 0.95 8.25 3.07
C MET A 122 -0.52 7.88 3.30
N GLY A 123 -1.43 8.71 2.79
CA GLY A 123 -2.85 8.51 2.97
C GLY A 123 -3.32 8.82 4.40
N PHE A 124 -2.52 9.51 5.21
CA PHE A 124 -2.86 9.90 6.56
C PHE A 124 -3.90 11.03 6.56
N TYR A 125 -4.83 11.01 7.51
CA TYR A 125 -5.70 12.14 7.81
C TYR A 125 -5.79 12.36 9.32
N ALA A 126 -6.09 13.59 9.74
CA ALA A 126 -6.52 13.89 11.09
C ALA A 126 -7.58 15.00 11.08
N VAL A 127 -8.45 15.00 12.08
CA VAL A 127 -9.51 15.98 12.26
C VAL A 127 -9.76 16.21 13.75
N ALA A 128 -10.04 17.46 14.13
CA ALA A 128 -10.41 17.84 15.48
C ALA A 128 -11.39 19.01 15.42
N VAL A 129 -12.21 19.17 16.46
CA VAL A 129 -13.16 20.29 16.58
C VAL A 129 -12.97 20.97 17.92
N ALA A 130 -12.66 22.27 17.89
CA ALA A 130 -12.51 23.10 19.09
C ALA A 130 -13.87 23.38 19.75
N GLU A 131 -13.84 23.92 20.97
CA GLU A 131 -15.05 24.23 21.73
C GLU A 131 -15.95 25.28 21.06
N ASP A 132 -15.37 26.18 20.27
CA ASP A 132 -16.10 27.22 19.53
C ASP A 132 -16.70 26.72 18.20
N GLY A 133 -16.51 25.43 17.87
CA GLY A 133 -16.94 24.84 16.60
C GLY A 133 -15.93 25.01 15.46
N THR A 134 -14.72 25.52 15.71
CA THR A 134 -13.66 25.55 14.70
C THR A 134 -13.23 24.12 14.35
N VAL A 135 -13.31 23.75 13.08
CA VAL A 135 -12.81 22.45 12.59
C VAL A 135 -11.39 22.59 12.07
N ALA A 136 -10.51 21.74 12.58
CA ALA A 136 -9.18 21.50 12.10
C ALA A 136 -9.17 20.21 11.27
N PHE A 137 -8.79 20.27 10.00
CA PHE A 137 -8.72 19.09 9.13
C PHE A 137 -7.36 19.01 8.44
N THR A 138 -6.79 17.81 8.35
CA THR A 138 -5.67 17.54 7.48
C THR A 138 -5.78 16.21 6.76
N ILE A 139 -5.28 16.16 5.52
CA ILE A 139 -5.17 14.96 4.70
C ILE A 139 -3.86 15.00 3.90
N THR A 140 -3.17 13.87 3.82
CA THR A 140 -1.93 13.78 3.04
C THR A 140 -2.20 13.19 1.66
N ASP A 141 -1.95 13.99 0.63
CA ASP A 141 -2.05 13.52 -0.75
C ASP A 141 -0.87 12.63 -1.15
N ALA A 142 -1.15 11.49 -1.78
CA ALA A 142 -0.16 10.51 -2.18
C ALA A 142 0.62 10.89 -3.45
N CYS A 143 0.05 11.74 -4.31
CA CYS A 143 0.65 12.16 -5.58
C CYS A 143 1.66 13.28 -5.38
N ILE A 144 1.33 14.32 -4.62
CA ILE A 144 2.23 15.45 -4.33
C ILE A 144 3.07 15.25 -3.05
N ARG A 145 2.63 14.39 -2.12
CA ARG A 145 3.30 14.13 -0.81
C ARG A 145 3.36 15.37 0.07
N TYR A 146 2.24 16.05 0.21
CA TYR A 146 2.06 17.16 1.13
C TYR A 146 0.91 16.90 2.09
N GLN A 147 1.08 17.37 3.32
CA GLN A 147 0.03 17.54 4.30
C GLN A 147 -0.81 18.75 3.88
N MET A 148 -2.05 18.50 3.46
CA MET A 148 -3.03 19.52 3.10
C MET A 148 -3.87 19.82 4.35
N GLU A 149 -4.01 21.09 4.72
CA GLU A 149 -4.71 21.51 5.94
C GLU A 149 -5.86 22.45 5.62
N ALA A 150 -6.94 22.34 6.37
CA ALA A 150 -8.03 23.31 6.39
C ALA A 150 -8.36 23.69 7.84
N LYS A 151 -8.57 24.99 8.05
CA LYS A 151 -9.12 25.54 9.28
C LYS A 151 -10.45 26.19 8.97
N LEU A 152 -11.54 25.56 9.39
CA LEU A 152 -12.90 26.00 9.12
C LEU A 152 -13.43 26.70 10.37
N LYS A 153 -13.46 28.03 10.34
CA LYS A 153 -13.86 28.88 11.47
C LYS A 153 -15.37 28.75 11.74
N PRO A 154 -15.86 29.15 12.93
CA PRO A 154 -17.28 29.13 13.23
C PRO A 154 -18.06 29.95 12.19
N GLY A 155 -19.20 29.42 11.74
CA GLY A 155 -20.01 30.01 10.66
C GLY A 155 -19.61 29.60 9.24
N PHE A 156 -18.62 28.71 9.07
CA PHE A 156 -18.33 28.11 7.77
C PHE A 156 -19.56 27.37 7.19
N ASN A 157 -19.81 27.51 5.89
CA ASN A 157 -20.91 26.82 5.23
C ASN A 157 -20.53 25.36 4.91
N PHE A 158 -20.81 24.43 5.81
CA PHE A 158 -20.49 23.01 5.62
C PHE A 158 -21.27 22.33 4.48
N ASN A 159 -22.33 22.96 3.95
CA ASN A 159 -23.05 22.47 2.77
C ASN A 159 -22.39 22.90 1.45
N SER A 160 -21.29 23.67 1.48
CA SER A 160 -20.50 23.93 0.27
C SER A 160 -19.90 22.62 -0.24
N LYS A 161 -19.67 22.53 -1.56
CA LYS A 161 -19.01 21.36 -2.15
C LYS A 161 -17.58 21.28 -1.66
N PHE A 162 -17.12 20.08 -1.34
CA PHE A 162 -15.72 19.85 -1.00
C PHE A 162 -14.80 20.12 -2.21
N GLY A 163 -15.29 19.88 -3.43
CA GLY A 163 -14.56 20.18 -4.66
C GLY A 163 -14.17 21.66 -4.83
N ASP A 164 -14.87 22.59 -4.17
CA ASP A 164 -14.58 24.02 -4.18
C ASP A 164 -13.35 24.36 -3.31
N MET A 165 -12.99 23.49 -2.37
CA MET A 165 -11.76 23.61 -1.58
C MET A 165 -10.57 23.15 -2.42
N THR A 166 -9.92 24.12 -3.05
CA THR A 166 -8.79 23.90 -3.95
C THR A 166 -7.46 24.08 -3.23
N ILE A 167 -6.38 23.65 -3.88
CA ILE A 167 -5.03 23.77 -3.35
C ILE A 167 -4.69 25.25 -3.20
N ASN A 168 -4.21 25.59 -2.01
CA ASN A 168 -3.91 26.94 -1.57
C ASN A 168 -5.13 27.87 -1.52
N ASN A 169 -6.35 27.33 -1.61
CA ASN A 169 -7.61 28.04 -1.45
C ASN A 169 -8.66 27.11 -0.81
N GLY A 170 -8.60 27.00 0.52
CA GLY A 170 -9.38 26.06 1.32
C GLY A 170 -8.56 24.85 1.80
N LEU A 171 -7.66 24.32 0.96
CA LEU A 171 -6.70 23.29 1.34
C LEU A 171 -5.26 23.81 1.24
N VAL A 172 -4.61 24.06 2.37
CA VAL A 172 -3.28 24.67 2.46
C VAL A 172 -2.18 23.59 2.56
N PRO A 173 -1.25 23.47 1.60
CA PRO A 173 -0.16 22.50 1.65
C PRO A 173 0.98 22.96 2.58
N THR A 174 1.00 22.53 3.84
CA THR A 174 1.89 23.10 4.88
C THR A 174 3.25 22.39 5.00
N VAL A 175 3.28 21.06 4.80
CA VAL A 175 4.48 20.24 5.06
C VAL A 175 4.66 19.20 3.97
N ARG A 176 5.86 19.12 3.39
CA ARG A 176 6.25 18.02 2.50
C ARG A 176 6.55 16.77 3.32
N THR A 177 5.77 15.72 3.11
CA THR A 177 5.89 14.44 3.84
C THR A 177 6.88 13.48 3.18
N SER A 178 7.17 13.65 1.88
CA SER A 178 8.20 12.89 1.16
C SER A 178 8.69 13.62 -0.09
N LYS A 179 9.94 13.37 -0.51
CA LYS A 179 10.48 13.81 -1.82
C LYS A 179 10.09 12.91 -2.99
N SER A 180 9.41 11.79 -2.72
CA SER A 180 9.04 10.77 -3.71
C SER A 180 7.66 10.98 -4.33
N GLY A 181 7.15 12.21 -4.35
CA GLY A 181 5.90 12.54 -5.05
C GLY A 181 5.97 12.18 -6.53
N LEU A 182 4.86 11.72 -7.06
CA LEU A 182 4.66 11.53 -8.50
C LEU A 182 4.63 12.88 -9.20
N LEU A 183 3.89 13.82 -8.61
CA LEU A 183 3.87 15.22 -9.00
C LEU A 183 4.79 16.00 -8.07
N LYS A 184 5.64 16.85 -8.64
CA LYS A 184 6.62 17.66 -7.90
C LYS A 184 6.48 19.10 -8.38
N PRO A 185 5.44 19.81 -7.92
CA PRO A 185 5.30 21.22 -8.29
C PRO A 185 6.54 21.99 -7.80
N GLU A 186 7.05 22.88 -8.66
CA GLU A 186 8.05 23.88 -8.23
C GLU A 186 7.36 25.09 -7.60
N GLU A 187 6.08 25.32 -7.94
CA GLU A 187 5.23 26.39 -7.41
C GLU A 187 3.77 25.92 -7.31
N TRP A 188 3.00 26.47 -6.36
CA TRP A 188 1.59 26.09 -6.18
C TRP A 188 0.67 26.53 -7.30
N SER A 189 1.03 27.59 -8.04
CA SER A 189 0.35 28.06 -9.24
C SER A 189 0.20 26.97 -10.31
N GLN A 190 1.11 25.99 -10.34
CA GLN A 190 1.05 24.84 -11.25
C GLN A 190 -0.14 23.90 -10.95
N LEU A 191 -0.73 24.02 -9.76
CA LEU A 191 -1.86 23.23 -9.29
C LEU A 191 -3.09 24.11 -8.99
N GLU A 192 -3.12 25.34 -9.49
CA GLU A 192 -4.23 26.27 -9.29
C GLU A 192 -5.56 25.67 -9.78
N GLY A 193 -6.62 25.87 -8.99
CA GLY A 193 -7.95 25.33 -9.28
C GLY A 193 -8.08 23.81 -9.12
N LYS A 194 -7.00 23.09 -8.78
CA LYS A 194 -7.07 21.66 -8.45
C LYS A 194 -7.53 21.46 -7.02
N ASN A 195 -8.33 20.44 -6.79
CA ASN A 195 -8.74 19.97 -5.47
C ASN A 195 -8.15 18.58 -5.20
N LEU A 196 -8.48 17.98 -4.05
CA LEU A 196 -7.99 16.67 -3.64
C LEU A 196 -8.27 15.55 -4.68
N TYR A 197 -9.36 15.64 -5.45
CA TYR A 197 -9.76 14.60 -6.41
C TYR A 197 -9.25 14.84 -7.83
N THR A 198 -9.04 16.11 -8.21
CA THR A 198 -8.64 16.52 -9.58
C THR A 198 -7.14 16.74 -9.74
N LEU A 199 -6.38 16.66 -8.65
CA LEU A 199 -4.92 16.71 -8.61
C LEU A 199 -4.24 15.77 -9.62
N HIS A 200 -4.66 14.51 -9.63
CA HIS A 200 -4.12 13.48 -10.52
C HIS A 200 -5.12 12.33 -10.66
N GLN A 201 -5.11 11.61 -11.78
CA GLN A 201 -6.03 10.49 -12.04
C GLN A 201 -6.03 9.38 -10.95
N TYR A 202 -4.92 9.23 -10.21
CA TYR A 202 -4.78 8.24 -9.12
C TYR A 202 -5.43 8.69 -7.80
N ASN A 203 -5.83 9.95 -7.70
CA ASN A 203 -6.58 10.44 -6.55
C ASN A 203 -8.01 9.88 -6.52
N ASN A 204 -8.47 9.29 -7.62
CA ASN A 204 -9.72 8.52 -7.67
C ASN A 204 -9.79 7.39 -6.63
N VAL A 205 -8.66 6.94 -6.08
CA VAL A 205 -8.61 5.89 -5.07
C VAL A 205 -9.22 6.36 -3.74
N ILE A 206 -9.12 7.66 -3.43
CA ILE A 206 -9.71 8.27 -2.22
C ILE A 206 -11.22 8.01 -2.19
N LYS A 207 -11.91 8.29 -3.30
CA LYS A 207 -13.37 8.10 -3.41
C LYS A 207 -13.83 6.67 -3.64
N LYS A 208 -12.92 5.76 -3.99
CA LYS A 208 -13.27 4.37 -4.31
C LYS A 208 -13.19 3.43 -3.11
N ARG A 209 -12.50 3.82 -2.02
CA ARG A 209 -12.08 2.88 -0.96
C ARG A 209 -11.99 3.50 0.42
N GLY A 210 -12.06 2.64 1.43
CA GLY A 210 -11.91 3.01 2.84
C GLY A 210 -13.05 3.87 3.36
N ILE A 211 -12.73 4.65 4.39
CA ILE A 211 -13.68 5.52 5.09
C ILE A 211 -14.25 6.64 4.21
N LEU A 212 -13.55 7.01 3.13
CA LEU A 212 -13.98 8.04 2.17
C LEU A 212 -14.61 7.45 0.91
N LYS A 213 -14.94 6.15 0.91
CA LYS A 213 -15.63 5.52 -0.23
C LYS A 213 -16.97 6.23 -0.48
N GLY A 214 -17.15 6.71 -1.71
CA GLY A 214 -18.35 7.44 -2.13
C GLY A 214 -18.26 8.95 -1.93
N ILE A 215 -17.28 9.46 -1.18
CA ILE A 215 -17.05 10.90 -1.02
C ILE A 215 -16.21 11.41 -2.20
N ASP A 216 -16.70 12.40 -2.91
CA ASP A 216 -16.05 12.98 -4.08
C ASP A 216 -16.15 14.52 -4.13
N GLU A 217 -15.90 15.11 -5.30
CA GLU A 217 -15.86 16.56 -5.48
C GLU A 217 -17.25 17.22 -5.41
N ASP A 218 -18.32 16.47 -5.69
CA ASP A 218 -19.70 16.95 -5.59
C ASP A 218 -20.28 16.79 -4.18
N SER A 219 -19.65 15.93 -3.36
CA SER A 219 -19.99 15.80 -1.94
C SER A 219 -19.72 17.11 -1.18
N THR A 220 -20.50 17.36 -0.14
CA THR A 220 -20.36 18.51 0.75
C THR A 220 -19.20 18.35 1.72
N VAL A 221 -18.72 19.47 2.29
CA VAL A 221 -17.73 19.45 3.37
C VAL A 221 -18.30 18.72 4.61
N LEU A 222 -19.60 18.85 4.86
CA LEU A 222 -20.34 18.12 5.89
C LEU A 222 -20.19 16.59 5.73
N GLU A 223 -20.46 16.06 4.54
CA GLU A 223 -20.36 14.63 4.25
C GLU A 223 -18.92 14.12 4.42
N MET A 224 -17.94 14.88 3.94
CA MET A 224 -16.51 14.57 4.12
C MET A 224 -16.14 14.49 5.61
N LEU A 225 -16.47 15.52 6.40
CA LEU A 225 -16.12 15.56 7.83
C LEU A 225 -16.86 14.49 8.64
N THR A 226 -18.12 14.21 8.29
CA THR A 226 -18.92 13.13 8.89
C THR A 226 -18.29 11.77 8.61
N ALA A 227 -17.81 11.52 7.39
CA ALA A 227 -17.09 10.29 7.03
C ALA A 227 -15.77 10.13 7.81
N LEU A 228 -15.15 11.24 8.24
CA LEU A 228 -13.97 11.25 9.11
C LEU A 228 -14.32 11.16 10.61
N GLY A 229 -15.62 11.15 10.95
CA GLY A 229 -16.12 10.95 12.30
C GLY A 229 -16.47 12.22 13.08
N VAL A 230 -16.55 13.38 12.42
CA VAL A 230 -17.09 14.60 13.04
C VAL A 230 -18.60 14.47 13.15
N GLU A 231 -19.13 14.71 14.34
CA GLU A 231 -20.57 14.77 14.57
C GLU A 231 -21.07 16.20 14.40
N PHE A 232 -22.27 16.35 13.83
CA PHE A 232 -22.92 17.64 13.63
C PHE A 232 -24.27 17.66 14.34
N LYS A 233 -24.55 18.74 15.05
CA LYS A 233 -25.84 19.02 15.68
C LYS A 233 -26.37 20.35 15.18
N ASP A 234 -27.58 20.35 14.65
CA ASP A 234 -28.22 21.55 14.08
C ASP A 234 -27.31 22.31 13.08
N GLY A 235 -26.52 21.56 12.30
CA GLY A 235 -25.58 22.11 11.30
C GLY A 235 -24.26 22.63 11.86
N THR A 236 -24.00 22.50 13.17
CA THR A 236 -22.76 22.91 13.83
C THR A 236 -21.94 21.68 14.22
N PRO A 237 -20.61 21.66 13.99
CA PRO A 237 -19.77 20.56 14.40
C PRO A 237 -19.63 20.53 15.94
N GLU A 238 -19.82 19.35 16.52
CA GLU A 238 -19.65 19.14 17.97
C GLU A 238 -18.16 19.05 18.32
N LYS A 239 -17.80 19.55 19.52
CA LYS A 239 -16.43 19.46 20.05
C LYS A 239 -15.93 18.02 19.98
N MET A 240 -14.74 17.83 19.47
CA MET A 240 -14.14 16.52 19.29
C MET A 240 -12.63 16.60 19.47
N ASP A 241 -12.10 15.75 20.35
CA ASP A 241 -10.66 15.53 20.44
C ASP A 241 -10.10 15.02 19.10
N VAL A 242 -8.78 15.10 18.93
CA VAL A 242 -8.18 14.72 17.65
C VAL A 242 -8.44 13.26 17.32
N ARG A 243 -9.05 13.05 16.14
CA ARG A 243 -9.24 11.76 15.53
C ARG A 243 -8.36 11.68 14.29
N TYR A 244 -7.67 10.55 14.11
CA TYR A 244 -6.78 10.35 12.97
C TYR A 244 -6.88 8.93 12.44
N GLY A 245 -6.31 8.72 11.26
CA GLY A 245 -6.19 7.41 10.66
C GLY A 245 -5.60 7.49 9.27
N PHE A 246 -5.89 6.46 8.47
CA PHE A 246 -5.49 6.40 7.08
C PHE A 246 -6.72 6.20 6.20
N HIS A 247 -6.84 6.98 5.13
CA HIS A 247 -7.90 6.88 4.14
C HIS A 247 -7.54 5.87 3.04
N SER A 248 -8.43 5.71 2.04
CA SER A 248 -8.27 4.70 0.98
C SER A 248 -8.14 3.29 1.60
N ASN A 249 -7.18 2.46 1.18
CA ASN A 249 -6.91 1.18 1.84
C ASN A 249 -5.96 1.32 3.03
N GLY A 250 -6.18 2.26 3.95
CA GLY A 250 -5.43 2.29 5.22
C GLY A 250 -3.90 2.43 5.07
N GLY A 251 -3.44 3.26 4.12
CA GLY A 251 -2.01 3.51 3.90
C GLY A 251 -1.24 2.26 3.45
N TRP A 252 0.01 2.11 3.93
CA TRP A 252 0.80 0.90 3.64
C TRP A 252 0.22 -0.35 4.31
N LYS A 253 -0.42 -0.20 5.47
CA LYS A 253 -0.96 -1.33 6.22
C LYS A 253 -2.08 -2.00 5.46
N GLY A 254 -3.15 -1.28 5.13
CA GLY A 254 -4.29 -1.92 4.44
C GLY A 254 -3.96 -2.35 3.01
N ASN A 255 -2.91 -1.79 2.40
CA ASN A 255 -2.32 -2.32 1.18
C ASN A 255 -1.70 -3.72 1.36
N TYR A 256 -0.98 -3.96 2.46
CA TYR A 256 -0.40 -5.27 2.78
C TYR A 256 -1.45 -6.25 3.30
N ASP A 257 -2.41 -5.77 4.09
CA ASP A 257 -3.57 -6.56 4.50
C ASP A 257 -4.36 -7.05 3.26
N ALA A 258 -4.60 -6.18 2.27
CA ALA A 258 -5.30 -6.58 1.04
C ALA A 258 -4.54 -7.61 0.19
N ILE A 259 -3.20 -7.59 0.20
CA ILE A 259 -2.40 -8.64 -0.44
C ILE A 259 -2.54 -9.96 0.33
N ALA A 260 -2.45 -9.91 1.66
CA ALA A 260 -2.64 -11.08 2.50
C ALA A 260 -4.03 -11.70 2.32
N GLU A 261 -5.09 -10.91 2.39
CA GLU A 261 -6.48 -11.32 2.14
C GLU A 261 -6.67 -11.95 0.76
N TYR A 262 -6.04 -11.39 -0.28
CA TYR A 262 -6.08 -11.98 -1.62
C TYR A 262 -5.41 -13.36 -1.67
N LEU A 263 -4.33 -13.57 -0.92
CA LEU A 263 -3.57 -14.83 -0.93
C LEU A 263 -4.28 -15.95 -0.19
N ILE A 264 -4.96 -15.64 0.92
CA ILE A 264 -5.64 -16.64 1.75
C ILE A 264 -6.67 -17.42 0.93
N GLY A 265 -6.64 -18.75 1.06
CA GLY A 265 -7.49 -19.68 0.32
C GLY A 265 -7.00 -20.03 -1.08
N LYS A 266 -5.95 -19.38 -1.59
CA LYS A 266 -5.35 -19.71 -2.89
C LYS A 266 -4.26 -20.77 -2.75
N LYS A 267 -3.99 -21.46 -3.87
CA LYS A 267 -2.89 -22.42 -3.98
C LYS A 267 -1.57 -21.69 -4.26
N ALA A 268 -0.60 -21.85 -3.36
CA ALA A 268 0.75 -21.30 -3.52
C ALA A 268 1.49 -21.90 -4.75
N THR A 269 1.09 -23.10 -5.17
CA THR A 269 1.58 -23.76 -6.40
C THR A 269 1.05 -23.12 -7.69
N GLU A 270 -0.08 -22.41 -7.62
CA GLU A 270 -0.69 -21.70 -8.76
C GLU A 270 -0.31 -20.23 -8.77
N ILE A 271 -0.29 -19.57 -7.60
CA ILE A 271 0.06 -18.17 -7.46
C ILE A 271 1.57 -18.04 -7.22
N LYS A 272 2.38 -18.28 -8.24
CA LYS A 272 3.85 -18.21 -8.11
C LYS A 272 4.42 -16.80 -8.06
N SER A 273 3.58 -15.78 -8.28
CA SER A 273 3.96 -14.37 -8.27
C SER A 273 2.76 -13.48 -7.94
N LEU A 274 3.02 -12.35 -7.26
CA LEU A 274 2.05 -11.26 -7.05
C LEU A 274 1.90 -10.36 -8.30
N ILE A 275 2.63 -10.62 -9.37
CA ILE A 275 2.57 -9.87 -10.62
C ILE A 275 2.17 -10.84 -11.73
N ASP A 276 1.16 -10.46 -12.52
CA ASP A 276 0.87 -11.15 -13.77
C ASP A 276 1.90 -10.71 -14.82
N TRP A 277 2.79 -11.64 -15.16
CA TRP A 277 3.85 -11.45 -16.15
C TRP A 277 3.40 -11.76 -17.58
N SER A 278 2.17 -12.25 -17.78
CA SER A 278 1.63 -12.57 -19.11
C SER A 278 1.62 -11.36 -20.07
N PRO A 279 1.41 -10.10 -19.64
CA PRO A 279 1.52 -8.96 -20.53
C PRO A 279 2.97 -8.71 -20.93
N GLN A 280 3.23 -8.71 -22.24
CA GLN A 280 4.58 -8.63 -22.82
C GLN A 280 5.41 -7.42 -22.36
N LYS A 281 4.77 -6.30 -22.01
CA LYS A 281 5.47 -5.12 -21.48
C LYS A 281 6.15 -5.37 -20.13
N TYR A 282 5.69 -6.34 -19.33
CA TYR A 282 6.28 -6.64 -18.02
C TYR A 282 7.35 -7.71 -18.11
N SER A 283 7.12 -8.76 -18.89
CA SER A 283 8.15 -9.78 -19.15
C SER A 283 9.37 -9.17 -19.83
N ARG A 284 9.20 -8.22 -20.77
CA ARG A 284 10.32 -7.48 -21.37
C ARG A 284 11.11 -6.62 -20.38
N ALA A 285 10.54 -6.28 -19.24
CA ALA A 285 11.20 -5.48 -18.20
C ALA A 285 11.95 -6.32 -17.17
N VAL A 286 12.04 -7.64 -17.38
CA VAL A 286 12.87 -8.57 -16.64
C VAL A 286 14.08 -8.93 -17.51
N ASN A 287 15.30 -8.77 -16.98
CA ASN A 287 16.52 -9.16 -17.71
C ASN A 287 16.86 -10.66 -17.53
N GLU A 288 17.91 -11.12 -18.20
CA GLU A 288 18.42 -12.51 -18.13
C GLU A 288 18.80 -12.98 -16.71
N ASN A 289 19.04 -12.03 -15.79
CA ASN A 289 19.37 -12.30 -14.39
C ASN A 289 18.14 -12.19 -13.48
N ASN A 290 16.92 -12.22 -14.06
CA ASN A 290 15.64 -12.06 -13.40
C ASN A 290 15.46 -10.74 -12.62
N TYR A 291 16.19 -9.67 -12.99
CA TYR A 291 15.95 -8.34 -12.44
C TYR A 291 14.85 -7.61 -13.18
N PHE A 292 13.81 -7.22 -12.45
CA PHE A 292 12.72 -6.40 -12.95
C PHE A 292 13.00 -4.90 -12.78
N GLY A 293 12.72 -4.13 -13.83
CA GLY A 293 12.93 -2.70 -13.87
C GLY A 293 14.28 -2.33 -14.46
N ILE A 294 14.60 -2.87 -15.63
CA ILE A 294 15.57 -2.27 -16.56
C ILE A 294 14.98 -0.96 -17.13
N ASP A 295 15.82 0.03 -17.49
CA ASP A 295 15.41 1.39 -17.91
C ASP A 295 14.71 1.43 -19.28
N ILE A 296 13.58 0.74 -19.38
CA ILE A 296 12.57 0.91 -20.41
C ILE A 296 11.33 1.54 -19.76
N PRO A 297 10.56 2.38 -20.47
CA PRO A 297 9.29 2.95 -19.98
C PRO A 297 8.25 1.84 -19.75
N ALA A 298 8.42 1.05 -18.70
CA ALA A 298 7.42 0.10 -18.23
C ALA A 298 6.38 0.91 -17.45
N GLY A 299 5.41 1.45 -18.18
CA GLY A 299 4.21 2.05 -17.60
C GLY A 299 3.57 1.09 -16.58
N ALA A 300 2.94 1.68 -15.55
CA ALA A 300 2.39 1.00 -14.37
C ALA A 300 1.99 -0.47 -14.61
N THR A 301 2.56 -1.36 -13.81
CA THR A 301 2.31 -2.80 -13.86
C THR A 301 0.82 -3.08 -13.72
N LYS A 302 0.25 -3.91 -14.61
CA LYS A 302 -1.06 -4.55 -14.51
C LYS A 302 -0.82 -5.70 -13.55
N SER A 303 -0.42 -5.33 -12.35
CA SER A 303 -0.36 -6.25 -11.23
C SER A 303 -1.78 -6.49 -10.77
N VAL A 304 -1.97 -7.40 -9.82
CA VAL A 304 -3.25 -7.62 -9.12
C VAL A 304 -3.79 -6.31 -8.47
N GLN A 305 -3.01 -5.23 -8.50
CA GLN A 305 -3.36 -3.86 -8.16
C GLN A 305 -3.62 -3.01 -9.41
N ASN A 306 -4.61 -3.38 -10.21
CA ASN A 306 -5.25 -2.40 -11.07
C ASN A 306 -6.08 -1.46 -10.17
N SER A 307 -5.97 -0.13 -10.38
CA SER A 307 -6.77 0.86 -9.63
C SER A 307 -8.29 0.66 -9.78
N SER A 308 -8.74 -0.20 -10.70
CA SER A 308 -10.11 -0.65 -10.86
C SER A 308 -10.47 -1.97 -10.15
N ASP A 309 -9.52 -2.85 -9.80
CA ASP A 309 -9.81 -4.27 -9.50
C ASP A 309 -9.60 -4.66 -8.02
N GLY A 310 -9.91 -3.78 -7.08
CA GLY A 310 -10.09 -4.19 -5.68
C GLY A 310 -8.87 -4.21 -4.75
N ILE A 311 -7.61 -4.10 -5.22
CA ILE A 311 -6.41 -4.14 -4.31
C ILE A 311 -5.61 -2.82 -4.14
N ALA A 312 -5.61 -1.87 -5.10
CA ALA A 312 -4.79 -0.65 -4.99
C ALA A 312 -5.41 0.50 -4.16
N GLY A 313 -4.83 0.79 -2.97
CA GLY A 313 -5.04 2.02 -2.19
C GLY A 313 -4.06 3.16 -2.52
N ALA A 314 -2.93 2.82 -3.13
CA ALA A 314 -1.95 3.73 -3.71
C ALA A 314 -0.92 2.95 -4.53
N THR A 315 -0.15 3.63 -5.39
CA THR A 315 0.91 3.06 -6.24
C THR A 315 2.02 2.36 -5.43
N ILE A 316 1.83 1.08 -5.12
CA ILE A 316 2.86 0.21 -4.54
C ILE A 316 3.83 -0.20 -5.65
N ARG A 317 5.13 -0.09 -5.36
CA ARG A 317 6.18 -0.73 -6.16
C ARG A 317 6.18 -2.24 -5.84
N MET A 318 5.18 -2.97 -6.33
CA MET A 318 4.95 -4.40 -6.05
C MET A 318 6.13 -5.31 -6.36
N SER A 319 7.17 -4.80 -7.03
CA SER A 319 8.38 -5.55 -7.31
C SER A 319 9.07 -6.08 -6.05
N ARG A 320 9.10 -5.31 -4.94
CA ARG A 320 9.75 -5.77 -3.70
C ARG A 320 8.86 -6.75 -2.90
N GLU A 321 7.56 -6.47 -2.79
CA GLU A 321 6.57 -7.35 -2.14
C GLU A 321 6.50 -8.70 -2.88
N ASN A 322 6.52 -8.66 -4.22
CA ASN A 322 6.59 -9.87 -5.04
C ASN A 322 7.88 -10.65 -4.77
N THR A 323 9.02 -9.96 -4.67
CA THR A 323 10.30 -10.64 -4.43
C THR A 323 10.29 -11.35 -3.08
N SER A 324 9.84 -10.70 -1.99
CA SER A 324 9.73 -11.39 -0.69
C SER A 324 8.72 -12.53 -0.71
N TYR A 325 7.59 -12.38 -1.39
CA TYR A 325 6.63 -13.47 -1.57
C TYR A 325 7.24 -14.68 -2.29
N MET A 326 7.93 -14.45 -3.41
CA MET A 326 8.60 -15.52 -4.16
C MET A 326 9.69 -16.19 -3.33
N TYR A 327 10.44 -15.45 -2.50
CA TYR A 327 11.39 -16.06 -1.56
C TYR A 327 10.70 -16.93 -0.49
N ALA A 328 9.48 -16.60 -0.05
CA ALA A 328 8.72 -17.47 0.85
C ALA A 328 8.33 -18.78 0.15
N LEU A 329 8.02 -18.72 -1.15
CA LEU A 329 7.77 -19.91 -1.97
C LEU A 329 9.04 -20.74 -2.23
N VAL A 330 10.22 -20.11 -2.28
CA VAL A 330 11.51 -20.82 -2.33
C VAL A 330 11.73 -21.61 -1.04
N GLU A 331 11.49 -21.00 0.12
CA GLU A 331 11.61 -21.70 1.40
C GLU A 331 10.60 -22.84 1.54
N ALA A 332 9.39 -22.70 0.97
CA ALA A 332 8.40 -23.78 0.87
C ALA A 332 8.78 -24.88 -0.15
N GLY A 333 9.89 -24.71 -0.89
CA GLY A 333 10.31 -25.61 -1.96
C GLY A 333 9.32 -25.68 -3.12
N ILE A 334 8.52 -24.63 -3.34
CA ILE A 334 7.60 -24.47 -4.47
C ILE A 334 8.31 -23.85 -5.67
N LEU A 335 9.23 -22.92 -5.40
CA LEU A 335 10.11 -22.29 -6.38
C LEU A 335 11.57 -22.63 -6.08
N LYS A 336 12.42 -22.47 -7.09
CA LYS A 336 13.87 -22.39 -6.94
C LYS A 336 14.31 -20.93 -6.88
N GLU A 337 15.47 -20.68 -6.30
CA GLU A 337 16.00 -19.32 -6.18
C GLU A 337 16.21 -18.66 -7.54
N GLU A 338 16.65 -19.42 -8.55
CA GLU A 338 16.81 -18.88 -9.90
C GLU A 338 15.48 -18.43 -10.55
N GLU A 339 14.32 -18.88 -10.05
CA GLU A 339 13.00 -18.47 -10.56
C GLU A 339 12.53 -17.14 -9.94
N VAL A 340 13.23 -16.61 -8.93
CA VAL A 340 12.83 -15.38 -8.24
C VAL A 340 13.09 -14.15 -9.10
N ILE A 341 12.02 -13.40 -9.38
CA ILE A 341 12.12 -12.10 -10.06
C ILE A 341 12.45 -11.01 -9.02
N LYS A 342 13.68 -10.49 -9.10
CA LYS A 342 14.26 -9.50 -8.18
C LYS A 342 13.83 -8.09 -8.57
N GLY A 343 13.05 -7.45 -7.72
CA GLY A 343 12.51 -6.11 -7.94
C GLY A 343 13.47 -4.96 -7.60
N ARG A 344 13.12 -3.74 -8.01
CA ARG A 344 13.78 -2.51 -7.51
C ARG A 344 13.45 -2.32 -6.02
N PHE A 345 14.46 -2.32 -5.15
CA PHE A 345 14.33 -1.98 -3.73
C PHE A 345 15.46 -1.05 -3.26
#